data_AF-A0A495VCK9-F1
#
_entry.id   AF-A0A495VCK9-F1
#
_cell.length_a   1.000
_cell.length_b   1.000
_cell.length_c   1.000
_cell.angle_alpha   90.00
_cell.angle_beta   90.00
_cell.angle_gamma   90.00
#
_symmetry.space_group_name_H-M   'P 1'
#
loop_
_entity.id
_entity.type
_entity.pdbx_description
1 polymer ?
#
loop_
_entity_poly.entity_id
_entity_poly.type
_entity_poly.pdbx_seq_one_letter_code
_entity_poly.pdbx_strand_id
1 'polypeptide(L)'
;MVNRMPNGRRPLLSFLGLLLWGNMVAASDCPAPPGVAPAPYPTAVIADYVLGCMVANGQSLETIRRCSCSFDFIAAAIPYDDYETIETLMRMQQIEGSGRNTAFKGAPWAKQAIARFKEVQAESTLRCF
;
A
#
# COMPACT_ATOMS: atom_id res chain seq x y z
N MET A 1 -4.03 20.98 -34.55
CA MET A 1 -5.43 21.13 -34.99
C MET A 1 -6.31 20.95 -33.76
N VAL A 2 -6.65 22.07 -33.12
CA VAL A 2 -7.50 22.12 -31.93
C VAL A 2 -8.94 22.13 -32.40
N ASN A 3 -9.69 21.07 -32.11
CA ASN A 3 -11.11 21.01 -32.45
C ASN A 3 -11.94 21.62 -31.31
N ARG A 4 -12.58 22.75 -31.63
CA ARG A 4 -13.44 23.54 -30.75
C ARG A 4 -14.85 22.94 -30.76
N MET A 5 -15.28 22.33 -29.67
CA MET A 5 -16.69 21.91 -29.53
C MET A 5 -17.60 23.12 -29.27
N PRO A 6 -18.81 23.16 -29.88
CA PRO A 6 -19.75 24.25 -29.70
C PRO A 6 -20.53 24.17 -28.39
N ASN A 7 -20.85 25.37 -27.91
CA ASN A 7 -21.45 25.71 -26.63
C ASN A 7 -22.95 25.35 -26.60
N GLY A 8 -23.30 24.24 -25.95
CA GLY A 8 -24.68 23.79 -25.75
C GLY A 8 -25.16 24.10 -24.33
N ARG A 9 -26.04 25.09 -24.18
CA ARG A 9 -26.79 25.39 -22.95
C ARG A 9 -27.50 24.13 -22.46
N ARG A 10 -27.03 23.54 -21.37
CA ARG A 10 -27.72 22.43 -20.68
C ARG A 10 -28.76 23.01 -19.71
N PRO A 11 -30.02 22.55 -19.76
CA PRO A 11 -31.05 23.01 -18.82
C PRO A 11 -30.72 22.55 -17.40
N LEU A 12 -30.93 23.46 -16.43
CA LEU A 12 -30.91 23.17 -14.99
C LEU A 12 -32.05 22.19 -14.66
N LEU A 13 -31.76 20.90 -14.72
CA LEU A 13 -32.64 19.84 -14.22
C LEU A 13 -31.92 19.15 -13.05
N SER A 14 -32.37 19.50 -11.85
CA SER A 14 -32.40 18.68 -10.63
C SER A 14 -31.13 17.91 -10.24
N PHE A 15 -30.16 18.62 -9.66
CA PHE A 15 -29.00 18.05 -8.94
C PHE A 15 -29.31 17.63 -7.48
N LEU A 16 -30.55 17.25 -7.16
CA LEU A 16 -31.04 17.14 -5.78
C LEU A 16 -31.40 15.70 -5.36
N GLY A 17 -30.69 14.69 -5.87
CA GLY A 17 -31.05 13.28 -5.60
C GLY A 17 -29.96 12.23 -5.70
N LEU A 18 -28.67 12.59 -5.59
CA LEU A 18 -27.55 11.63 -5.72
C LEU A 18 -26.57 11.63 -4.53
N LEU A 19 -27.04 11.96 -3.32
CA LEU A 19 -26.18 12.01 -2.11
C LEU A 19 -26.40 10.87 -1.11
N LEU A 20 -27.19 9.84 -1.44
CA LEU A 20 -27.46 8.72 -0.52
C LEU A 20 -27.12 7.34 -1.10
N TRP A 21 -26.25 7.26 -2.10
CA TRP A 21 -25.62 6.00 -2.53
C TRP A 21 -24.19 5.92 -1.98
N GLY A 22 -24.03 6.28 -0.70
CA GLY A 22 -22.83 5.93 0.05
C GLY A 22 -22.82 4.42 0.27
N ASN A 23 -22.23 3.68 -0.67
CA ASN A 23 -21.89 2.29 -0.45
C ASN A 23 -20.91 2.24 0.73
N MET A 24 -21.39 1.87 1.92
CA MET A 24 -20.53 1.25 2.93
C MET A 24 -20.04 -0.06 2.32
N VAL A 25 -18.87 -0.02 1.67
CA VAL A 25 -18.08 -1.23 1.51
C VAL A 25 -17.56 -1.56 2.89
N ALA A 26 -18.28 -2.42 3.60
CA ALA A 26 -17.70 -3.13 4.73
C ALA A 26 -16.54 -3.96 4.16
N ALA A 27 -15.32 -3.69 4.64
CA ALA A 27 -14.18 -4.56 4.36
C ALA A 27 -14.59 -5.98 4.72
N SER A 28 -14.55 -6.87 3.72
CA SER A 28 -14.99 -8.25 3.86
C SER A 28 -13.87 -9.04 4.55
N ASP A 29 -13.74 -8.90 5.86
CA ASP A 29 -12.90 -9.81 6.63
C ASP A 29 -13.59 -11.18 6.63
N CYS A 30 -13.08 -12.09 5.80
CA CYS A 30 -13.52 -13.48 5.85
C CYS A 30 -13.16 -14.02 7.24
N PRO A 31 -14.14 -14.48 8.04
CA PRO A 31 -13.86 -14.97 9.38
C PRO A 31 -12.92 -16.16 9.29
N ALA A 32 -11.82 -16.10 10.04
CA ALA A 32 -10.87 -17.20 10.15
C ALA A 32 -11.57 -18.44 10.74
N PRO A 33 -11.20 -19.66 10.30
CA PRO A 33 -11.73 -20.88 10.91
C PRO A 33 -11.41 -20.94 12.41
N PRO A 34 -12.32 -21.47 13.24
CA PRO A 34 -12.06 -21.62 14.67
C PRO A 34 -10.85 -22.55 14.90
N GLY A 35 -9.96 -22.15 15.81
CA GLY A 35 -8.75 -22.90 16.15
C GLY A 35 -7.53 -22.60 15.28
N VAL A 36 -7.62 -21.67 14.32
CA VAL A 36 -6.47 -21.15 13.56
C VAL A 36 -5.98 -19.87 14.22
N ALA A 37 -4.68 -19.80 14.50
CA ALA A 37 -4.07 -18.57 15.00
C ALA A 37 -4.23 -17.44 13.96
N PRO A 38 -4.40 -16.18 14.38
CA PRO A 38 -4.45 -15.06 13.45
C PRO A 38 -3.22 -15.06 12.54
N ALA A 39 -3.42 -14.84 11.25
CA ALA A 39 -2.29 -14.60 10.36
C ALA A 39 -1.53 -13.36 10.84
N PRO A 40 -0.19 -13.36 10.85
CA PRO A 40 0.59 -12.22 11.33
C PRO A 40 0.42 -10.99 10.43
N TYR A 41 -0.06 -11.18 9.19
CA TYR A 41 -0.31 -10.13 8.21
C TYR A 41 -1.66 -10.35 7.51
N PRO A 42 -2.44 -9.29 7.22
CA PRO A 42 -3.63 -9.41 6.39
C PRO A 42 -3.27 -9.83 4.96
N THR A 43 -4.04 -10.77 4.38
CA THR A 43 -3.80 -11.29 3.02
C THR A 43 -3.69 -10.19 1.97
N ALA A 44 -4.49 -9.13 2.09
CA ALA A 44 -4.46 -7.99 1.16
C ALA A 44 -3.09 -7.27 1.16
N VAL A 45 -2.44 -7.17 2.32
CA VAL A 45 -1.11 -6.53 2.47
C VAL A 45 -0.04 -7.40 1.80
N ILE A 46 -0.10 -8.72 2.02
CA ILE A 46 0.80 -9.68 1.37
C ILE A 46 0.65 -9.58 -0.15
N ALA A 47 -0.58 -9.60 -0.65
CA ALA A 47 -0.87 -9.55 -2.07
C ALA A 47 -0.40 -8.24 -2.70
N ASP A 48 -0.66 -7.09 -2.07
CA ASP A 48 -0.24 -5.78 -2.58
C ASP A 48 1.28 -5.69 -2.71
N TYR A 49 2.02 -6.12 -1.68
CA TYR A 49 3.49 -6.16 -1.74
C TYR A 49 3.99 -7.07 -2.86
N VAL A 50 3.48 -8.30 -2.96
CA VAL A 50 3.93 -9.27 -3.97
C VAL A 50 3.63 -8.76 -5.38
N LEU A 51 2.46 -8.14 -5.59
CA LEU A 51 2.10 -7.52 -6.86
C LEU A 51 3.05 -6.35 -7.21
N GLY A 52 3.33 -5.46 -6.25
CA GLY A 52 4.28 -4.37 -6.44
C GLY A 52 5.69 -4.87 -6.79
N CYS A 53 6.15 -5.92 -6.12
CA CYS A 53 7.42 -6.58 -6.41
C CYS A 53 7.45 -7.17 -7.83
N MET A 54 6.38 -7.82 -8.27
CA MET A 54 6.28 -8.35 -9.64
C MET A 54 6.28 -7.25 -10.69
N VAL A 55 5.64 -6.11 -10.42
CA VAL A 55 5.69 -4.94 -11.33
C VAL A 55 7.14 -4.45 -11.50
N ALA A 56 7.94 -4.47 -10.43
CA ALA A 56 9.34 -4.03 -10.48
C ALA A 56 10.32 -5.06 -11.08
N ASN A 57 10.03 -6.36 -10.96
CA ASN A 57 10.99 -7.44 -11.26
C ASN A 57 10.55 -8.43 -12.37
N GLY A 58 9.32 -8.28 -12.88
CA GLY A 58 8.76 -9.12 -13.93
C GLY A 58 7.53 -9.94 -13.51
N GLN A 59 6.71 -10.31 -14.50
CA GLN A 59 5.45 -11.02 -14.27
C GLN A 59 5.55 -12.48 -14.74
N SER A 60 6.28 -13.30 -13.97
CA SER A 60 6.42 -14.73 -14.22
C SER A 60 6.12 -15.55 -12.97
N LEU A 61 5.87 -16.85 -13.14
CA LEU A 61 5.69 -17.78 -12.02
C LEU A 61 6.97 -17.90 -11.16
N GLU A 62 8.14 -17.68 -11.76
CA GLU A 62 9.40 -17.65 -11.01
C GLU A 62 9.51 -16.36 -10.18
N THR A 63 9.17 -15.21 -10.77
CA THR A 63 9.23 -13.92 -10.08
C THR A 63 8.27 -13.87 -8.90
N ILE A 64 7.03 -14.38 -9.02
CA ILE A 64 6.10 -14.43 -7.89
C ILE A 64 6.66 -15.27 -6.73
N ARG A 65 7.35 -16.39 -6.99
CA ARG A 65 7.98 -17.20 -5.94
C ARG A 65 9.06 -16.42 -5.19
N ARG A 66 9.89 -15.66 -5.92
CA ARG A 66 10.94 -14.80 -5.34
C ARG A 66 10.36 -13.63 -4.55
N CYS A 67 9.32 -12.98 -5.08
CA CYS A 67 8.60 -11.91 -4.40
C CYS A 67 7.91 -12.41 -3.12
N SER A 68 7.29 -13.59 -3.16
CA SER A 68 6.74 -14.24 -1.97
C SER A 68 7.82 -14.56 -0.93
N CYS A 69 8.95 -15.14 -1.33
CA CYS A 69 10.10 -15.36 -0.45
C CYS A 69 10.56 -14.05 0.22
N SER A 70 10.66 -12.96 -0.55
CA SER A 70 11.09 -11.67 -0.01
C SER A 70 10.11 -11.14 1.03
N PHE A 71 8.80 -11.27 0.79
CA PHE A 71 7.79 -10.86 1.75
C PHE A 71 7.81 -11.73 3.01
N ASP A 72 7.95 -13.05 2.88
CA ASP A 72 8.03 -13.96 4.03
C ASP A 72 9.21 -13.61 4.94
N PHE A 73 10.36 -13.23 4.35
CA PHE A 73 11.51 -12.74 5.09
C PHE A 73 11.22 -11.44 5.85
N ILE A 74 10.56 -10.49 5.18
CA ILE A 74 10.16 -9.21 5.80
C ILE A 74 9.18 -9.45 6.95
N ALA A 75 8.15 -10.26 6.72
CA ALA A 75 7.11 -10.56 7.71
C ALA A 75 7.65 -11.31 8.93
N ALA A 76 8.71 -12.09 8.77
CA ALA A 76 9.40 -12.73 9.89
C ALA A 76 10.25 -11.74 10.72
N ALA A 77 10.75 -10.67 10.09
CA ALA A 77 11.66 -9.71 10.72
C ALA A 77 10.95 -8.46 11.29
N ILE A 78 9.79 -8.10 10.74
CA ILE A 78 9.05 -6.88 11.03
C ILE A 78 7.63 -7.26 11.46
N PRO A 79 7.16 -6.87 12.66
CA PRO A 79 5.76 -7.01 13.05
C PRO A 79 4.83 -6.17 12.16
N TYR A 80 3.58 -6.59 11.99
CA TYR A 80 2.64 -5.88 11.12
C TYR A 80 2.39 -4.42 11.54
N ASP A 81 2.27 -4.13 12.84
CA ASP A 81 2.08 -2.76 13.35
C ASP A 81 3.25 -1.83 12.96
N ASP A 82 4.48 -2.36 12.98
CA ASP A 82 5.67 -1.64 12.55
C ASP A 82 5.66 -1.44 11.03
N TYR A 83 5.29 -2.48 10.27
CA TYR A 83 5.16 -2.40 8.82
C TYR A 83 4.16 -1.31 8.39
N GLU A 84 2.97 -1.28 8.97
CA GLU A 84 1.93 -0.28 8.65
C GLU A 84 2.41 1.15 8.96
N THR A 85 3.10 1.31 10.09
CA THR A 85 3.71 2.59 10.48
C THR A 85 4.77 3.01 9.47
N ILE A 86 5.69 2.11 9.10
CA ILE A 86 6.79 2.38 8.17
C ILE A 86 6.27 2.70 6.77
N GLU A 87 5.28 1.95 6.29
CA GLU A 87 4.64 2.16 4.99
C GLU A 87 4.01 3.57 4.94
N THR A 88 3.30 3.95 6.00
CA THR A 88 2.72 5.28 6.13
C THR A 88 3.80 6.37 6.08
N LEU A 89 4.89 6.19 6.83
CA LEU A 89 6.01 7.13 6.83
C LEU A 89 6.65 7.25 5.44
N MET A 90 6.83 6.14 4.72
CA MET A 90 7.38 6.13 3.36
C MET A 90 6.46 6.82 2.36
N ARG A 91 5.14 6.61 2.43
CA ARG A 91 4.14 7.34 1.61
C ARG A 91 4.19 8.84 1.90
N MET A 92 4.26 9.24 3.16
CA MET A 92 4.35 10.66 3.56
C MET A 92 5.63 11.36 3.08
N GLN A 93 6.72 10.61 2.88
CA GLN A 93 7.95 11.14 2.31
C GLN A 93 7.79 11.56 0.84
N GLN A 94 6.96 10.84 0.07
CA GLN A 94 6.70 11.11 -1.35
C GLN A 94 5.82 12.34 -1.59
N ILE A 95 5.08 12.79 -0.57
CA ILE A 95 4.25 14.00 -0.67
C ILE A 95 5.17 15.23 -0.64
N GLU A 96 5.12 16.01 -1.71
CA GLU A 96 5.78 17.33 -1.81
C GLU A 96 4.92 18.42 -1.15
N GLY A 97 5.55 19.41 -0.49
CA GLY A 97 4.85 20.49 0.22
C GLY A 97 5.19 20.61 1.72
N SER A 98 4.95 21.78 2.30
CA SER A 98 5.57 22.24 3.56
C SER A 98 4.74 22.13 4.84
N GLY A 99 3.55 21.52 4.83
CA GLY A 99 2.60 21.71 5.94
C GLY A 99 2.62 20.68 7.08
N ARG A 100 2.66 19.37 6.76
CA ARG A 100 2.24 18.33 7.73
C ARG A 100 3.15 17.11 7.83
N ASN A 101 3.98 16.87 6.82
CA ASN A 101 4.91 15.74 6.76
C ASN A 101 6.34 16.12 7.18
N THR A 102 6.65 17.41 7.35
CA THR A 102 7.97 17.91 7.79
C THR A 102 8.35 17.39 9.17
N ALA A 103 7.39 17.32 10.11
CA ALA A 103 7.59 16.76 11.44
C ALA A 103 8.07 15.29 11.40
N PHE A 104 7.51 14.48 10.50
CA PHE A 104 7.87 13.07 10.36
C PHE A 104 9.15 12.86 9.54
N LYS A 105 9.39 13.68 8.51
CA LYS A 105 10.63 13.65 7.71
C LYS A 105 11.89 13.90 8.57
N GLY A 106 11.78 14.76 9.59
CA GLY A 106 12.88 15.11 10.48
C GLY A 106 13.08 14.17 11.67
N ALA A 107 12.05 13.43 12.08
CA ALA A 107 12.05 12.69 13.33
C ALA A 107 13.07 11.52 13.34
N PRO A 108 13.96 11.43 14.35
CA PRO A 108 14.96 10.35 14.43
C PRO A 108 14.36 8.95 14.44
N TRP A 109 13.28 8.75 15.20
CA TRP A 109 12.59 7.45 15.30
C TRP A 109 12.04 7.00 13.94
N ALA A 110 11.45 7.92 13.15
CA ALA A 110 10.89 7.61 11.84
C ALA A 110 12.00 7.24 10.85
N LYS A 111 13.13 7.94 10.90
CA LYS A 111 14.31 7.61 10.08
C LYS A 111 14.89 6.24 10.43
N GLN A 112 14.97 5.91 11.72
CA GLN A 112 15.45 4.62 12.19
C GLN A 112 14.53 3.48 11.76
N ALA A 113 13.21 3.65 11.89
CA ALA A 113 12.24 2.66 11.45
C ALA A 113 12.34 2.38 9.93
N ILE A 114 12.43 3.44 9.11
CA ILE A 114 12.62 3.29 7.67
C ILE A 114 13.98 2.66 7.34
N ALA A 115 15.05 3.05 8.04
CA ALA A 115 16.38 2.48 7.83
C ALA A 115 16.38 0.98 8.11
N ARG A 116 15.83 0.57 9.25
CA ARG A 116 15.66 -0.85 9.62
C ARG A 116 14.88 -1.63 8.56
N PHE A 117 13.80 -1.07 8.04
CA PHE A 117 13.03 -1.71 6.98
C PHE A 117 13.80 -1.86 5.67
N LYS A 118 14.58 -0.84 5.29
CA LYS A 118 15.44 -0.90 4.10
C LYS A 118 16.56 -1.92 4.26
N GLU A 119 17.14 -2.06 5.44
CA GLU A 119 18.12 -3.11 5.75
C GLU A 119 17.50 -4.50 5.57
N VAL A 120 16.32 -4.74 6.12
CA VAL A 120 15.60 -6.01 5.96
C VAL A 120 15.25 -6.29 4.49
N GLN A 121 14.83 -5.27 3.73
CA GLN A 121 14.58 -5.42 2.28
C GLN A 121 15.86 -5.72 1.49
N ALA A 122 17.00 -5.14 1.87
CA ALA A 122 18.28 -5.46 1.25
C ALA A 122 18.66 -6.92 1.53
N GLU A 123 18.49 -7.39 2.76
CA GLU A 123 18.76 -8.78 3.13
C GLU A 123 17.80 -9.75 2.42
N SER A 124 16.52 -9.42 2.34
CA SER A 124 15.54 -10.24 1.62
C SER A 124 15.89 -10.34 0.14
N THR A 125 16.38 -9.25 -0.47
CA THR A 125 16.86 -9.24 -1.86
C THR A 125 18.02 -10.20 -2.04
N LEU A 126 19.05 -10.12 -1.19
CA LEU A 126 20.22 -11.01 -1.26
C LEU A 126 19.86 -12.51 -1.09
N ARG A 127 18.77 -12.80 -0.38
CA ARG A 127 18.37 -14.17 -0.05
C ARG A 127 17.40 -14.77 -1.06
N CYS A 128 16.54 -13.96 -1.66
CA CYS A 128 15.43 -14.42 -2.49
C CYS A 128 15.59 -14.12 -3.99
N PHE A 129 16.52 -13.24 -4.39
CA PHE A 129 16.77 -12.86 -5.78
C PHE A 129 18.20 -13.21 -6.21
#